data_AF-A0A1G1H7A5-F1
#
_entry.id   AF-A0A1G1H7A5-F1
#
_cell.length_a   1.000
_cell.length_b   1.000
_cell.length_c   1.000
_cell.angle_alpha   90.00
_cell.angle_beta   90.00
_cell.angle_gamma   90.00
#
_symmetry.space_group_name_H-M   'P 1'
#
loop_
_entity.id
_entity.type
_entity.pdbx_description
1 polymer ?
#
loop_
_entity_poly.entity_id
_entity_poly.type
_entity_poly.pdbx_seq_one_letter_code
_entity_poly.pdbx_strand_id
1 'polypeptide(L)'
;MKMSRAKIVFLILTSLSLVMLAVSVQAAPPVGQWNVTFYNDDAGFTQGATQGICFEGGPSKGTWYSTTFSGWSGDWWRKGGISDTIMLKGNYDSGDGNDGAKVELLNPSLMTGSWVEWRDSGLSLYWFQVRLNKQDTICDPPALLSKPQAIDPAAL
;
A
#
# COMPACT_ATOMS: atom_id res chain seq x y z
N MET A 1 29.63 -74.57 -15.34
CA MET A 1 28.28 -74.90 -14.82
C MET A 1 27.78 -73.70 -14.02
N LYS A 2 26.61 -73.15 -14.37
CA LYS A 2 25.99 -71.94 -13.79
C LYS A 2 25.76 -72.08 -12.28
N MET A 3 26.01 -71.02 -11.52
CA MET A 3 25.30 -70.75 -10.26
C MET A 3 24.77 -69.31 -10.29
N SER A 4 23.44 -69.19 -10.14
CA SER A 4 22.71 -67.94 -10.01
C SER A 4 22.29 -67.71 -8.56
N ARG A 5 22.07 -66.43 -8.24
CA ARG A 5 21.24 -65.82 -7.17
C ARG A 5 21.98 -65.24 -5.96
N ALA A 6 21.80 -63.92 -5.90
CA ALA A 6 21.52 -63.10 -4.73
C ALA A 6 22.68 -62.78 -3.78
N LYS A 7 22.97 -61.49 -3.57
CA LYS A 7 22.31 -60.64 -2.54
C LYS A 7 22.91 -59.20 -2.58
N ILE A 8 22.26 -58.30 -1.83
CA ILE A 8 22.75 -57.03 -1.22
C ILE A 8 22.88 -55.85 -2.23
N VAL A 9 22.38 -54.61 -2.09
CA VAL A 9 22.02 -53.66 -1.00
C VAL A 9 21.07 -52.61 -1.65
N PHE A 10 19.87 -52.30 -1.12
CA PHE A 10 19.47 -51.03 -0.46
C PHE A 10 19.80 -49.69 -1.20
N LEU A 11 18.85 -48.73 -1.17
CA LEU A 11 18.92 -47.30 -1.55
C LEU A 11 18.78 -47.01 -3.08
N ILE A 12 17.94 -46.09 -3.60
CA ILE A 12 17.52 -44.77 -3.11
C ILE A 12 16.13 -44.40 -3.65
N LEU A 13 15.24 -43.98 -2.73
CA LEU A 13 14.06 -43.15 -3.01
C LEU A 13 14.46 -41.87 -3.75
N THR A 14 13.96 -41.65 -4.96
CA THR A 14 13.81 -40.27 -5.47
C THR A 14 12.39 -40.09 -6.01
N SER A 15 11.43 -40.06 -5.08
CA SER A 15 10.24 -39.24 -5.26
C SER A 15 10.70 -37.80 -5.43
N LEU A 16 10.85 -37.36 -6.68
CA LEU A 16 11.10 -35.98 -7.06
C LEU A 16 9.81 -35.19 -6.81
N SER A 17 9.45 -35.03 -5.54
CA SER A 17 8.42 -34.10 -5.10
C SER A 17 8.97 -32.71 -5.34
N LEU A 18 8.69 -32.17 -6.53
CA LEU A 18 8.90 -30.77 -6.85
C LEU A 18 7.96 -29.96 -5.95
N VAL A 19 8.41 -29.66 -4.74
CA VAL A 19 7.77 -28.66 -3.88
C VAL A 19 8.02 -27.33 -4.59
N MET A 20 7.10 -26.94 -5.47
CA MET A 20 7.01 -25.54 -5.89
C MET A 20 6.64 -24.76 -4.64
N LEU A 21 7.65 -24.26 -3.94
CA LEU A 21 7.48 -23.15 -3.02
C LEU A 21 6.93 -22.01 -3.89
N ALA A 22 5.62 -21.78 -3.81
CA ALA A 22 5.03 -20.54 -4.28
C ALA A 22 5.69 -19.44 -3.45
N VAL A 23 6.75 -18.86 -3.99
CA VAL A 23 7.30 -17.60 -3.49
C VAL A 23 6.21 -16.60 -3.79
N SER A 24 5.38 -16.31 -2.80
CA SER A 24 4.52 -15.15 -2.84
C SER A 24 5.45 -13.97 -3.02
N VAL A 25 5.48 -13.42 -4.24
CA VAL A 25 6.02 -12.08 -4.49
C VAL A 25 5.17 -11.16 -3.63
N GLN A 26 5.64 -10.93 -2.42
CA GLN A 26 5.08 -9.94 -1.54
C GLN A 26 5.36 -8.62 -2.25
N ALA A 27 4.32 -7.97 -2.80
CA ALA A 27 4.49 -6.67 -3.43
C ALA A 27 5.30 -5.80 -2.46
N ALA A 28 6.36 -5.15 -2.94
CA ALA A 28 7.32 -4.48 -2.08
C ALA A 28 6.60 -3.58 -1.07
N PRO A 29 7.06 -3.51 0.20
CA PRO A 29 6.34 -2.78 1.23
C PRO A 29 6.15 -1.31 0.84
N PRO A 30 5.07 -0.65 1.31
CA PRO A 30 4.82 0.74 0.94
C PRO A 30 5.83 1.71 1.55
N VAL A 31 6.83 1.24 2.30
CA VAL A 31 7.83 2.11 2.93
C VAL A 31 8.54 2.98 1.90
N GLY A 32 8.60 4.28 2.19
CA GLY A 32 9.16 5.33 1.36
C GLY A 32 8.17 6.45 1.03
N GLN A 33 8.63 7.40 0.21
CA GLN A 33 7.90 8.59 -0.21
C GLN A 33 7.06 8.29 -1.45
N TRP A 34 5.80 8.70 -1.44
CA TRP A 34 4.85 8.49 -2.55
C TRP A 34 4.06 9.75 -2.86
N ASN A 35 3.65 9.85 -4.13
CA ASN A 35 2.61 10.75 -4.57
C ASN A 35 1.36 9.92 -4.91
N VAL A 36 0.24 10.23 -4.26
CA VAL A 36 -1.08 9.68 -4.54
C VAL A 36 -1.82 10.66 -5.43
N THR A 37 -2.09 10.27 -6.66
CA THR A 37 -2.91 11.05 -7.59
C THR A 37 -4.32 10.49 -7.63
N PHE A 38 -5.29 11.36 -7.37
CA PHE A 38 -6.72 11.08 -7.42
C PHE A 38 -7.28 11.55 -8.76
N TYR A 39 -8.17 10.77 -9.35
CA TYR A 39 -8.81 11.10 -10.63
C TYR A 39 -10.30 11.37 -10.40
N ASN A 40 -10.86 12.31 -11.15
CA ASN A 40 -12.29 12.58 -11.15
C ASN A 40 -12.96 11.62 -12.12
N ASP A 41 -13.69 10.65 -11.57
CA ASP A 41 -14.36 9.60 -12.34
C ASP A 41 -15.54 10.17 -13.17
N ASP A 42 -16.21 11.22 -12.70
CA ASP A 42 -17.36 11.85 -13.37
C ASP A 42 -16.96 12.77 -14.53
N ALA A 43 -15.71 13.23 -14.55
CA ALA A 43 -15.16 14.13 -15.57
C ALA A 43 -14.33 13.40 -16.66
N GLY A 44 -14.52 12.08 -16.82
CA GLY A 44 -13.78 11.30 -17.83
C GLY A 44 -12.35 10.99 -17.42
N PHE A 45 -12.12 10.73 -16.13
CA PHE A 45 -10.82 10.41 -15.54
C PHE A 45 -9.79 11.52 -15.68
N THR A 46 -10.22 12.78 -15.60
CA THR A 46 -9.27 13.90 -15.50
C THR A 46 -8.54 13.84 -14.17
N GLN A 47 -7.24 14.13 -14.20
CA GLN A 47 -6.45 14.23 -12.99
C GLN A 47 -7.02 15.32 -12.06
N GLY A 48 -7.30 14.94 -10.81
CA GLY A 48 -7.68 15.83 -9.72
C GLY A 48 -6.48 16.18 -8.85
N ALA A 49 -6.62 16.02 -7.54
CA ALA A 49 -5.56 16.32 -6.58
C ALA A 49 -4.40 15.31 -6.65
N THR A 50 -3.20 15.77 -6.27
CA THR A 50 -2.07 14.89 -5.94
C THR A 50 -1.57 15.22 -4.55
N GLN A 51 -1.45 14.21 -3.70
CA GLN A 51 -1.03 14.35 -2.32
C GLN A 51 0.21 13.50 -2.06
N GLY A 52 1.18 14.08 -1.35
CA GLY A 52 2.37 13.40 -0.87
C GLY A 52 2.09 12.68 0.45
N ILE A 53 2.51 11.42 0.52
CA ILE A 53 2.46 10.60 1.73
C ILE A 53 3.79 9.87 1.89
N CYS A 54 4.30 9.83 3.12
CA CYS A 54 5.37 8.93 3.46
C CYS A 54 4.91 7.82 4.39
N PHE A 55 5.31 6.59 4.10
CA PHE A 55 5.11 5.44 4.98
C PHE A 55 6.46 5.04 5.59
N GLU A 56 6.50 5.01 6.91
CA GLU A 56 7.64 4.58 7.72
C GLU A 56 7.33 3.26 8.44
N GLY A 57 8.37 2.59 8.94
CA GLY A 57 8.25 1.39 9.74
C GLY A 57 8.55 0.09 8.99
N GLY A 58 7.75 -0.94 9.25
CA GLY A 58 7.99 -2.31 8.79
C GLY A 58 7.24 -2.66 7.51
N PRO A 59 7.36 -3.91 7.02
CA PRO A 59 6.77 -4.30 5.74
C PRO A 59 5.24 -4.39 5.73
N SER A 60 4.61 -4.44 6.91
CA SER A 60 3.16 -4.66 7.06
C SER A 60 2.47 -3.67 7.99
N LYS A 61 3.21 -2.80 8.67
CA LYS A 61 2.66 -1.76 9.55
C LYS A 61 3.73 -0.72 9.91
N GLY A 62 3.27 0.45 10.28
CA GLY A 62 4.12 1.51 10.82
C GLY A 62 3.35 2.82 10.91
N THR A 63 4.08 3.92 10.77
CA THR A 63 3.52 5.28 10.81
C THR A 63 3.51 5.90 9.42
N TRP A 64 2.62 6.85 9.21
CA TRP A 64 2.58 7.65 8.00
C TRP A 64 2.43 9.13 8.33
N TYR A 65 2.84 9.98 7.40
CA TYR A 65 2.53 11.41 7.44
C TYR A 65 2.37 11.96 6.03
N SER A 66 1.62 13.06 5.91
CA SER A 66 1.55 13.79 4.67
C SER A 66 2.76 14.71 4.51
N THR A 67 3.30 14.76 3.29
CA THR A 67 4.26 15.78 2.87
C THR A 67 3.60 16.92 2.11
N THR A 68 2.28 16.85 1.91
CA THR A 68 1.46 17.95 1.34
C THR A 68 0.76 18.74 2.43
N PHE A 69 0.14 18.07 3.40
CA PHE A 69 -0.63 18.71 4.47
C PHE A 69 0.06 18.55 5.81
N SER A 70 0.36 19.69 6.45
CA SER A 70 0.99 19.69 7.76
C SER A 70 0.07 19.11 8.83
N GLY A 71 0.65 18.40 9.80
CA GLY A 71 -0.10 17.84 10.93
C GLY A 71 -0.90 16.58 10.60
N TRP A 72 -0.94 16.14 9.33
CA TRP A 72 -1.60 14.90 8.94
C TRP A 72 -0.65 13.73 9.13
N SER A 73 -1.03 12.81 10.02
CA SER A 73 -0.20 11.65 10.35
C SER A 73 -0.99 10.59 11.11
N GLY A 74 -0.44 9.39 11.17
CA GLY A 74 -1.00 8.33 11.99
C GLY A 74 -0.34 6.99 11.75
N ASP A 75 -1.12 5.93 11.95
CA ASP A 75 -0.71 4.54 11.78
C ASP A 75 -1.20 3.98 10.45
N TRP A 76 -0.40 3.09 9.86
CA TRP A 76 -0.83 2.29 8.72
C TRP A 76 -0.58 0.81 8.98
N TRP A 77 -1.38 -0.01 8.32
CA TRP A 77 -1.15 -1.45 8.25
C TRP A 77 -1.60 -2.00 6.91
N ARG A 78 -0.95 -3.07 6.49
CA ARG A 78 -1.19 -3.71 5.20
C ARG A 78 -1.73 -5.11 5.42
N LYS A 79 -2.77 -5.43 4.67
CA LYS A 79 -3.36 -6.76 4.61
C LYS A 79 -3.07 -7.34 3.23
N GLY A 80 -2.21 -8.36 3.19
CA GLY A 80 -1.99 -9.15 1.98
C GLY A 80 -3.18 -10.06 1.66
N GLY A 81 -3.30 -10.49 0.41
CA GLY A 81 -4.42 -11.31 -0.07
C GLY A 81 -4.51 -11.30 -1.60
N ILE A 82 -5.73 -11.45 -2.13
CA ILE A 82 -6.00 -11.38 -3.58
C ILE A 82 -5.73 -9.97 -4.12
N SER A 83 -6.06 -8.93 -3.34
CA SER A 83 -5.63 -7.55 -3.55
C SER A 83 -4.67 -7.14 -2.43
N ASP A 84 -3.81 -6.16 -2.73
CA ASP A 84 -2.95 -5.58 -1.71
C ASP A 84 -3.66 -4.37 -1.10
N THR A 85 -4.02 -4.47 0.18
CA THR A 85 -4.79 -3.42 0.87
C THR A 85 -3.92 -2.72 1.91
N ILE A 86 -3.87 -1.39 1.84
CA ILE A 86 -3.25 -0.52 2.83
C ILE A 86 -4.38 0.19 3.58
N MET A 87 -4.36 0.09 4.89
CA MET A 87 -5.25 0.80 5.79
C MET A 87 -4.47 1.91 6.47
N LEU A 88 -5.05 3.09 6.52
CA LEU A 88 -4.52 4.27 7.18
C LEU A 88 -5.52 4.68 8.27
N LYS A 89 -5.00 5.05 9.43
CA LYS A 89 -5.75 5.70 10.50
C LYS A 89 -4.91 6.83 11.03
N GLY A 90 -5.46 8.03 11.13
CA GLY A 90 -4.69 9.16 11.60
C GLY A 90 -5.53 10.38 11.88
N ASN A 91 -4.82 11.48 12.14
CA ASN A 91 -5.39 12.77 12.41
C ASN A 91 -5.28 13.65 11.17
N TYR A 92 -6.31 14.44 10.95
CA TYR A 92 -6.31 15.63 10.11
C TYR A 92 -5.92 16.84 10.97
N ASP A 93 -5.14 17.76 10.38
CA ASP A 93 -4.82 19.10 10.93
C ASP A 93 -4.50 19.11 12.43
N SER A 94 -3.47 18.35 12.83
CA SER A 94 -2.99 18.28 14.22
C SER A 94 -4.04 17.81 15.26
N GLY A 95 -5.08 17.12 14.83
CA GLY A 95 -6.09 16.52 15.71
C GLY A 95 -7.46 17.19 15.68
N ASP A 96 -7.66 18.17 14.81
CA ASP A 96 -8.98 18.80 14.58
C ASP A 96 -10.01 17.82 13.98
N GLY A 97 -9.53 16.70 13.42
CA GLY A 97 -10.37 15.57 13.00
C GLY A 97 -9.62 14.25 12.99
N ASN A 98 -10.34 13.13 13.09
CA ASN A 98 -9.79 11.79 12.90
C ASN A 98 -10.29 11.20 11.58
N ASP A 99 -9.36 10.83 10.71
CA ASP A 99 -9.66 10.23 9.42
C ASP A 99 -9.07 8.83 9.33
N GLY A 100 -9.78 7.96 8.61
CA GLY A 100 -9.25 6.68 8.16
C GLY A 100 -9.32 6.61 6.65
N ALA A 101 -8.40 5.88 6.04
CA ALA A 101 -8.48 5.57 4.63
C ALA A 101 -8.16 4.11 4.36
N LYS A 102 -8.72 3.58 3.28
CA LYS A 102 -8.37 2.29 2.69
C LYS A 102 -7.94 2.51 1.27
N VAL A 103 -6.74 2.03 0.95
CA VAL A 103 -6.22 1.92 -0.41
C VAL A 103 -6.26 0.46 -0.82
N GLU A 104 -7.00 0.14 -1.87
CA GLU A 104 -7.03 -1.20 -2.44
C GLU A 104 -6.34 -1.19 -3.80
N LEU A 105 -5.13 -1.77 -3.86
CA LEU A 105 -4.36 -1.86 -5.08
C LEU A 105 -4.89 -3.00 -5.96
N LEU A 106 -5.70 -2.63 -6.94
CA LEU A 106 -6.28 -3.55 -7.94
C LEU A 106 -5.22 -4.06 -8.92
N ASN A 107 -4.23 -3.22 -9.24
CA ASN A 107 -3.05 -3.62 -9.97
C ASN A 107 -1.80 -3.24 -9.18
N PRO A 108 -1.27 -4.15 -8.34
CA PRO A 108 -0.09 -3.89 -7.52
C PRO A 108 1.19 -3.62 -8.33
N SER A 109 1.27 -4.08 -9.58
CA SER A 109 2.45 -3.80 -10.43
C SER A 109 2.45 -2.36 -10.95
N LEU A 110 1.26 -1.79 -11.19
CA LEU A 110 1.10 -0.39 -11.60
C LEU A 110 0.81 0.56 -10.42
N MET A 111 0.66 0.01 -9.22
CA MET A 111 0.28 0.74 -8.01
C MET A 111 -1.00 1.58 -8.22
N THR A 112 -1.96 1.03 -8.95
CA THR A 112 -3.27 1.65 -9.21
C THR A 112 -4.38 0.91 -8.50
N GLY A 113 -5.39 1.64 -8.05
CA GLY A 113 -6.44 1.07 -7.23
C GLY A 113 -7.54 2.07 -6.92
N SER A 114 -8.24 1.82 -5.81
CA SER A 114 -9.23 2.74 -5.25
C SER A 114 -8.77 3.28 -3.89
N TRP A 115 -9.30 4.44 -3.54
CA TRP A 115 -9.16 5.07 -2.23
C TRP A 115 -10.54 5.32 -1.65
N VAL A 116 -10.73 4.91 -0.41
CA VAL A 116 -11.92 5.29 0.36
C VAL A 116 -11.48 5.93 1.64
N GLU A 117 -11.97 7.13 1.90
CA GLU A 117 -11.73 7.89 3.12
C GLU A 117 -13.01 7.95 3.94
N TRP A 118 -12.88 7.88 5.26
CA TRP A 118 -13.96 8.08 6.21
C TRP A 118 -13.50 9.03 7.29
N ARG A 119 -14.37 10.00 7.58
CA ARG A 119 -14.15 11.03 8.59
C ARG A 119 -14.94 10.70 9.85
N ASP A 120 -14.50 11.23 10.97
CA ASP A 120 -15.21 11.15 12.27
C ASP A 120 -16.66 11.67 12.22
N SER A 121 -16.97 12.62 11.32
CA SER A 121 -18.33 13.06 11.00
C SER A 121 -19.25 11.98 10.42
N GLY A 122 -18.71 10.82 10.03
CA GLY A 122 -19.44 9.75 9.34
C GLY A 122 -19.52 9.92 7.82
N LEU A 123 -18.98 11.01 7.26
CA LEU A 123 -18.85 11.19 5.82
C LEU A 123 -17.83 10.20 5.24
N SER A 124 -18.09 9.72 4.03
CA SER A 124 -17.16 8.88 3.28
C SER A 124 -16.94 9.44 1.88
N LEU A 125 -15.67 9.51 1.46
CA LEU A 125 -15.25 9.93 0.12
C LEU A 125 -14.69 8.73 -0.62
N TYR A 126 -15.01 8.64 -1.91
CA TYR A 126 -14.64 7.51 -2.76
C TYR A 126 -13.95 8.02 -4.01
N TRP A 127 -12.76 7.51 -4.28
CA TRP A 127 -12.07 7.65 -5.57
C TRP A 127 -11.84 6.24 -6.12
N PHE A 128 -12.50 5.91 -7.22
CA PHE A 128 -12.40 4.56 -7.80
C PHE A 128 -11.09 4.37 -8.56
N GLN A 129 -10.46 5.48 -8.95
CA GLN A 129 -9.15 5.49 -9.57
C GLN A 129 -8.17 6.39 -8.82
N VAL A 130 -7.16 5.74 -8.24
CA VAL A 130 -5.95 6.38 -7.71
C VAL A 130 -4.70 5.73 -8.28
N ARG A 131 -3.62 6.49 -8.34
CA ARG A 131 -2.27 5.99 -8.67
C ARG A 131 -1.28 6.42 -7.61
N LEU A 132 -0.54 5.46 -7.07
CA LEU A 132 0.56 5.70 -6.15
C LEU A 132 1.88 5.62 -6.91
N ASN A 133 2.58 6.75 -7.04
CA ASN A 133 3.89 6.82 -7.68
C ASN A 133 4.98 6.94 -6.61
N LYS A 134 5.87 5.94 -6.51
CA LYS A 134 7.01 5.99 -5.59
C LYS A 134 7.96 7.08 -6.03
N GLN A 135 8.29 7.99 -5.14
CA GLN A 135 9.25 9.06 -5.36
C GLN A 135 10.63 8.64 -4.85
N ASP A 136 10.68 8.12 -3.63
CA ASP A 136 11.92 7.69 -2.97
C ASP A 136 11.64 6.53 -2.00
N THR A 137 12.69 5.82 -1.63
CA THR A 137 12.74 4.88 -0.49
C THR A 137 12.88 5.57 0.87
N ILE A 138 13.38 6.81 0.88
CA ILE A 138 13.57 7.63 2.09
C ILE A 138 12.45 8.66 2.18
N CYS A 139 11.98 8.94 3.38
CA CYS A 139 11.00 10.00 3.60
C CYS A 139 11.66 11.38 3.65
N ASP A 140 11.07 12.32 2.93
CA ASP A 140 11.32 13.74 3.17
C ASP A 140 10.71 14.15 4.52
N PRO A 141 11.21 15.19 5.19
CA PRO A 141 10.59 15.70 6.40
C PRO A 141 9.09 16.00 6.19
N PRO A 142 8.24 15.83 7.23
CA PRO A 142 6.83 16.18 7.15
C PRO A 142 6.63 17.62 6.68
N ALA A 143 5.48 17.87 6.03
CA ALA A 143 5.10 19.23 5.67
C ALA A 143 5.16 20.12 6.92
N LEU A 144 5.89 21.24 6.82
CA LEU A 144 5.96 22.20 7.90
C LEU A 144 4.60 22.89 8.07
N LEU A 145 4.26 23.25 9.32
CA LEU A 145 3.16 24.15 9.65
C LEU A 145 3.43 25.54 9.07
N SER A 146 3.34 25.67 7.75
CA SER A 146 3.21 26.95 7.08
C SER A 146 1.72 27.20 6.85
N LYS A 147 1.32 28.45 7.08
CA LYS A 147 -0.05 28.96 7.04
C LYS A 147 -0.92 28.24 6.00
N PRO A 148 -2.14 27.79 6.33
CA PRO A 148 -2.91 26.84 5.51
C PRO A 148 -2.93 27.25 4.04
N GLN A 149 -2.41 26.37 3.17
CA GLN A 149 -2.78 26.43 1.77
C GLN A 149 -4.29 26.24 1.73
N ALA A 150 -5.00 27.26 1.26
CA ALA A 150 -6.43 27.18 1.06
C ALA A 150 -6.72 25.92 0.25
N ILE A 151 -7.37 24.95 0.88
CA ILE A 151 -7.96 23.82 0.19
C ILE A 151 -9.01 24.47 -0.70
N ASP A 152 -8.81 24.42 -2.02
CA ASP A 152 -9.89 24.73 -2.93
C ASP A 152 -10.97 23.65 -2.71
N PRO A 153 -12.17 23.99 -2.21
CA PRO A 153 -13.23 23.01 -2.03
C PRO A 153 -13.66 22.38 -3.36
N ALA A 154 -13.29 22.97 -4.51
CA ALA A 154 -13.51 22.40 -5.83
C ALA A 154 -12.44 21.39 -6.27
N ALA A 155 -11.39 21.18 -5.47
CA ALA A 155 -10.36 20.16 -5.68
C ALA A 155 -10.60 18.86 -4.89
N LEU A 156 -11.74 18.75 -4.20
CA LEU A 156 -12.22 17.56 -3.48
C LEU A 156 -13.49 17.00 -4.10
#